data_AF-A0A483LVT6-F1
#
_entry.id   AF-A0A483LVT6-F1
#
_cell.length_a   1.000
_cell.length_b   1.000
_cell.length_c   1.000
_cell.angle_alpha   90.00
_cell.angle_beta   90.00
_cell.angle_gamma   90.00
#
_symmetry.space_group_name_H-M   'P 1'
#
loop_
_entity.id
_entity.type
_entity.pdbx_description
1 polymer ?
#
loop_
_entity_poly.entity_id
_entity_poly.type
_entity_poly.pdbx_seq_one_letter_code
_entity_poly.pdbx_strand_id
1 'polypeptide(L)'
;MSIDIADKLGVKISYNNKNSSGFICHGDDYSYVLTAKHSICKSSPNDCKFKHKKCDTCVFSGVAKTKVSICKPDTDTFPLCKVKDVLLSPKKDVAILVLNKKSHIDFKTIVLHST
;
A
#
# COMPACT_ATOMS: atom_id res chain seq x y z
N MET A 1 12.11 10.09 -13.72
CA MET A 1 10.67 10.09 -13.43
C MET A 1 10.20 11.53 -13.45
N SER A 2 9.08 11.85 -14.10
CA SER A 2 8.47 13.18 -13.97
C SER A 2 7.87 13.31 -12.56
N ILE A 3 8.18 14.40 -11.87
CA ILE A 3 7.67 14.71 -10.52
C ILE A 3 6.13 14.65 -10.51
N ASP A 4 5.51 15.16 -11.57
CA ASP A 4 4.06 15.17 -11.76
C ASP A 4 3.44 13.74 -11.75
N ILE A 5 4.15 12.74 -12.26
CA ILE A 5 3.67 11.34 -12.23
C ILE A 5 3.78 10.75 -10.83
N ALA A 6 4.83 11.10 -10.09
CA ALA A 6 5.01 10.65 -8.71
C ALA A 6 3.93 11.24 -7.79
N ASP A 7 3.56 12.50 -7.98
CA ASP A 7 2.50 13.16 -7.19
C ASP A 7 1.09 12.65 -7.52
N LYS A 8 0.90 12.16 -8.76
CA LYS A 8 -0.36 11.55 -9.20
C LYS A 8 -0.54 10.13 -8.68
N LEU A 9 0.53 9.32 -8.65
CA LEU A 9 0.46 7.89 -8.35
C LEU A 9 0.96 7.52 -6.95
N GLY A 10 1.69 8.41 -6.28
CA GLY A 10 2.24 8.19 -4.96
C GLY A 10 1.15 8.11 -3.91
N VAL A 11 1.25 7.11 -3.02
CA VAL A 11 0.37 6.98 -1.87
C VAL A 11 1.18 6.72 -0.60
N LYS A 12 0.65 7.24 0.52
CA LYS A 12 1.10 6.90 1.87
C LYS A 12 0.33 5.67 2.33
N ILE A 13 1.07 4.71 2.85
CA ILE A 13 0.54 3.46 3.41
C ILE A 13 0.84 3.47 4.90
N SER A 14 -0.21 3.35 5.69
CA SER A 14 -0.10 3.30 7.14
C SER A 14 -0.53 1.92 7.65
N TYR A 15 0.35 1.30 8.43
CA TYR A 15 0.10 0.01 9.07
C TYR A 15 0.71 -0.02 10.47
N ASN A 16 -0.12 -0.22 11.49
CA ASN A 16 0.31 -0.33 12.89
C ASN A 16 1.24 0.84 13.33
N ASN A 17 0.81 2.08 13.07
CA ASN A 17 1.52 3.34 13.32
C ASN A 17 2.85 3.50 12.55
N LYS A 18 3.14 2.64 11.58
CA LYS A 18 4.25 2.84 10.63
C LYS A 18 3.70 3.44 9.35
N ASN A 19 4.41 4.43 8.83
CA ASN A 19 4.12 5.02 7.52
C ASN A 19 5.16 4.52 6.52
N SER A 20 4.70 4.25 5.32
CA SER A 20 5.52 3.89 4.17
C SER A 20 4.91 4.46 2.91
N SER A 21 5.55 4.22 1.79
CA SER A 21 5.10 4.65 0.47
C SER A 21 4.65 3.48 -0.38
N GLY A 22 3.86 3.80 -1.40
CA GLY A 22 3.51 2.89 -2.46
C GLY A 22 3.06 3.64 -3.70
N PHE A 23 2.73 2.88 -4.73
CA PHE A 23 2.22 3.39 -5.99
C PHE A 23 0.86 2.78 -6.25
N ILE A 24 -0.12 3.62 -6.57
CA ILE A 24 -1.43 3.15 -7.00
C ILE A 24 -1.42 2.87 -8.49
N CYS A 25 -2.08 1.78 -8.87
CA CYS A 25 -2.36 1.41 -10.24
C CYS A 25 -3.86 1.24 -10.41
N HIS A 26 -4.40 1.92 -11.41
CA HIS A 26 -5.82 1.89 -11.75
C HIS A 26 -6.03 0.98 -12.96
N GLY A 27 -6.89 -0.02 -12.80
CA GLY A 27 -7.58 -0.70 -13.90
C GLY A 27 -9.02 -0.20 -14.00
N ASP A 28 -9.77 -0.71 -14.97
CA ASP A 28 -11.13 -0.25 -15.22
C ASP A 28 -12.11 -0.59 -14.10
N ASP A 29 -11.97 -1.79 -13.53
CA ASP A 29 -12.86 -2.37 -12.50
C ASP A 29 -12.18 -2.59 -11.14
N TYR A 30 -10.89 -2.33 -11.06
CA TYR A 30 -10.08 -2.60 -9.86
C TYR A 30 -8.94 -1.60 -9.72
N SER A 31 -8.57 -1.32 -8.47
CA SER A 31 -7.37 -0.55 -8.14
C SER A 31 -6.51 -1.40 -7.20
N TYR A 32 -5.20 -1.34 -7.38
CA TYR A 32 -4.25 -1.99 -6.48
C TYR A 32 -3.10 -1.05 -6.16
N VAL A 33 -2.47 -1.27 -5.01
CA VAL A 33 -1.32 -0.49 -4.56
C VAL A 33 -0.11 -1.42 -4.43
N LEU A 34 0.96 -1.06 -5.12
CA LEU A 34 2.26 -1.71 -5.01
C LEU A 34 3.06 -1.07 -3.87
N THR A 35 3.57 -1.91 -2.97
CA THR A 35 4.43 -1.47 -1.86
C THR A 35 5.42 -2.58 -1.49
N ALA A 36 6.30 -2.30 -0.54
CA ALA A 36 7.17 -3.32 0.01
C ALA A 36 6.44 -4.18 1.05
N LYS A 37 6.82 -5.45 1.22
CA LYS A 37 6.19 -6.29 2.26
C LYS A 37 6.49 -5.77 3.65
N HIS A 38 7.70 -5.23 3.86
CA HIS A 38 8.08 -4.69 5.16
C HIS A 38 7.18 -3.52 5.60
N SER A 39 6.59 -2.79 4.65
CA SER A 39 5.65 -1.68 4.89
C SER A 39 4.38 -2.12 5.60
N ILE A 40 3.93 -3.35 5.33
CA ILE A 40 2.73 -3.96 5.93
C ILE A 40 3.08 -5.06 6.93
N CYS A 41 4.35 -5.17 7.33
CA CYS A 41 4.85 -6.15 8.28
C CYS A 41 4.54 -5.77 9.73
N LYS A 42 4.03 -6.76 10.49
CA LYS A 42 3.77 -6.60 11.92
C LYS A 42 5.07 -6.35 12.69
N SER A 43 6.11 -7.14 12.39
CA SER A 43 7.45 -6.94 12.94
C SER A 43 8.05 -5.62 12.45
N SER A 44 8.75 -4.89 13.31
CA SER A 44 9.50 -3.72 12.86
C SER A 44 10.69 -4.15 11.99
N PRO A 45 11.16 -3.28 11.07
CA PRO A 45 12.39 -3.55 10.32
C PRO A 45 13.57 -3.86 11.24
N ASN A 46 13.63 -3.21 12.40
CA ASN A 46 14.63 -3.47 13.43
C ASN A 46 14.50 -4.89 13.98
N ASP A 47 13.31 -5.35 14.34
CA ASP A 47 13.10 -6.73 14.83
C ASP A 47 13.51 -7.79 13.81
N CYS A 48 13.25 -7.54 12.53
CA CYS A 48 13.68 -8.43 11.44
C CYS A 48 15.22 -8.43 11.31
N LYS A 49 15.85 -7.25 11.37
CA LYS A 49 17.30 -7.07 11.29
C LYS A 49 18.01 -7.75 12.47
N PHE A 50 17.51 -7.58 13.69
CA PHE A 50 18.05 -8.24 14.90
C PHE A 50 17.93 -9.77 14.85
N LYS A 51 16.93 -10.31 14.14
CA LYS A 51 16.74 -11.75 13.95
C LYS A 51 17.42 -12.30 12.68
N HIS A 52 18.26 -11.50 12.01
CA HIS A 52 18.88 -11.82 10.72
C HIS A 52 17.88 -12.30 9.64
N LYS A 53 16.61 -11.90 9.75
CA LYS A 53 15.57 -12.25 8.78
C LYS A 53 15.53 -11.21 7.67
N LYS A 54 15.69 -11.66 6.44
CA LYS A 54 15.47 -10.82 5.27
C LYS A 54 13.97 -10.77 4.92
N CYS A 55 13.49 -9.60 4.48
CA CYS A 55 12.06 -9.39 4.19
C CYS A 55 11.59 -10.11 2.92
N ASP A 56 12.51 -10.37 1.98
CA ASP A 56 12.28 -11.18 0.77
C ASP A 56 11.90 -12.63 1.10
N THR A 57 12.53 -13.23 2.11
CA THR A 57 12.28 -14.62 2.56
C THR A 57 11.34 -14.73 3.76
N CYS A 58 10.70 -13.64 4.17
CA CYS A 58 9.80 -13.65 5.32
C CYS A 58 8.50 -14.41 4.99
N VAL A 59 8.28 -15.55 5.65
CA VAL A 59 7.01 -16.28 5.63
C VAL A 59 6.01 -15.46 6.44
N PHE A 60 5.21 -14.68 5.74
CA PHE A 60 4.35 -13.68 6.32
C PHE A 60 3.14 -14.35 7.00
N SER A 61 3.09 -14.34 8.34
CA SER A 61 1.94 -14.85 9.10
C SER A 61 0.82 -13.79 9.14
N GLY A 62 0.05 -13.68 8.07
CA GLY A 62 -1.22 -12.95 8.00
C GLY A 62 -1.15 -11.43 8.24
N VAL A 63 -1.30 -10.63 7.19
CA VAL A 63 -1.65 -9.20 7.36
C VAL A 63 -3.10 -9.13 7.82
N ALA A 64 -3.36 -8.52 8.98
CA ALA A 64 -4.71 -8.11 9.33
C ALA A 64 -5.14 -7.00 8.35
N LYS A 65 -5.90 -7.37 7.31
CA LYS A 65 -6.39 -6.49 6.22
C LYS A 65 -7.04 -5.20 6.75
N THR A 66 -7.63 -5.27 7.95
CA THR A 66 -8.31 -4.17 8.64
C THR A 66 -7.38 -3.09 9.19
N LYS A 67 -6.07 -3.29 9.21
CA LYS A 67 -5.09 -2.35 9.78
C LYS A 67 -4.25 -1.59 8.76
N VAL A 68 -4.47 -1.84 7.47
CA VAL A 68 -3.78 -1.12 6.40
C VAL A 68 -4.69 0.01 5.94
N SER A 69 -4.22 1.25 6.05
CA SER A 69 -4.85 2.44 5.47
C SER A 69 -3.97 3.05 4.40
N ILE A 70 -4.61 3.63 3.39
CA ILE A 70 -3.93 4.25 2.25
C ILE A 70 -4.56 5.62 2.00
N CYS A 71 -3.71 6.64 1.86
CA CYS A 71 -4.09 8.02 1.55
C CYS A 71 -3.02 8.68 0.65
N LYS A 72 -3.28 9.90 0.18
CA LYS A 72 -2.25 10.69 -0.51
C LYS A 72 -1.14 11.14 0.45
N PRO A 73 0.10 11.36 -0.03
CA PRO A 73 1.23 11.74 0.81
C PRO A 73 1.02 13.04 1.60
N ASP A 74 0.39 14.05 0.97
CA ASP A 74 0.30 15.42 1.50
C ASP A 74 -1.07 15.76 2.12
N THR A 75 -1.97 14.78 2.23
CA THR A 75 -3.34 15.03 2.72
C THR A 75 -3.81 13.93 3.66
N ASP A 76 -4.22 14.29 4.87
CA ASP A 76 -4.94 13.40 5.78
C ASP A 76 -6.45 13.30 5.44
N THR A 77 -6.92 14.05 4.45
CA THR A 77 -8.33 14.22 4.06
C THR A 77 -8.81 13.29 2.94
N PHE A 78 -7.94 12.51 2.31
CA PHE A 78 -8.35 11.55 1.28
C PHE A 78 -9.09 10.37 1.93
N PRO A 79 -10.15 9.80 1.30
CA PRO A 79 -10.88 8.67 1.87
C PRO A 79 -9.93 7.53 2.23
N LEU A 80 -9.94 7.15 3.51
CA LEU A 80 -9.16 6.05 4.03
C LEU A 80 -9.51 4.78 3.28
N CYS A 81 -8.59 4.32 2.43
CA CYS A 81 -8.89 3.20 1.56
C CYS A 81 -8.72 1.87 2.28
N LYS A 82 -9.70 0.98 2.08
CA LYS A 82 -9.73 -0.34 2.70
C LYS A 82 -9.24 -1.40 1.72
N VAL A 83 -8.33 -2.23 2.22
CA VAL A 83 -7.74 -3.33 1.46
C VAL A 83 -8.68 -4.55 1.50
N LYS A 84 -9.10 -5.02 0.32
CA LYS A 84 -9.86 -6.27 0.15
C LYS A 84 -8.93 -7.48 0.26
N ASP A 85 -7.76 -7.40 -0.36
CA ASP A 85 -6.81 -8.50 -0.38
C ASP A 85 -5.35 -8.07 -0.44
N VAL A 86 -4.46 -8.96 -0.01
CA VAL A 86 -3.01 -8.72 -0.01
C VAL A 86 -2.32 -9.88 -0.71
N LEU A 87 -1.68 -9.60 -1.84
CA LEU A 87 -0.85 -10.57 -2.55
C LEU A 87 0.61 -10.27 -2.25
N LEU A 88 1.38 -11.31 -1.90
CA LEU A 88 2.78 -11.17 -1.51
C LEU A 88 3.65 -11.93 -2.50
N SER A 89 4.74 -11.31 -2.97
CA SER A 89 5.71 -12.03 -3.82
C SER A 89 6.45 -13.06 -2.97
N PRO A 90 6.56 -14.34 -3.34
CA PRO A 90 7.26 -15.33 -2.50
C PRO A 90 8.78 -15.09 -2.43
N LYS A 91 9.35 -14.34 -3.38
CA LYS A 91 10.80 -14.23 -3.58
C LYS A 91 11.34 -12.79 -3.53
N LYS A 92 10.46 -11.79 -3.42
CA LYS A 92 10.85 -10.38 -3.41
C LYS A 92 10.15 -9.65 -2.27
N ASP A 93 10.72 -8.54 -1.83
CA ASP A 93 10.09 -7.64 -0.86
C ASP A 93 9.03 -6.75 -1.54
N VAL A 94 8.02 -7.39 -2.14
CA VAL A 94 6.92 -6.74 -2.84
C VAL A 94 5.59 -7.29 -2.33
N ALA A 95 4.66 -6.38 -2.08
CA ALA A 95 3.26 -6.63 -1.74
C ALA A 95 2.34 -5.83 -2.67
N ILE A 96 1.21 -6.45 -3.02
CA ILE A 96 0.13 -5.85 -3.80
C ILE A 96 -1.11 -5.80 -2.91
N LEU A 97 -1.59 -4.59 -2.64
CA LEU A 97 -2.80 -4.34 -1.86
C LEU A 97 -3.96 -4.13 -2.82
N VAL A 98 -4.88 -5.09 -2.91
CA VAL A 98 -6.08 -5.00 -3.73
C VAL A 98 -7.12 -4.17 -2.98
N LEU A 99 -7.57 -3.07 -3.56
CA LEU A 99 -8.56 -2.19 -2.94
C LEU A 99 -9.97 -2.80 -3.05
N ASN A 100 -10.85 -2.45 -2.11
CA ASN A 100 -12.26 -2.79 -2.25
C ASN A 100 -12.95 -1.92 -3.33
N LYS A 101 -14.14 -2.34 -3.76
CA LYS A 101 -14.88 -1.65 -4.85
C LYS A 101 -15.18 -0.18 -4.53
N LYS A 102 -15.54 0.13 -3.27
CA LYS A 102 -15.81 1.50 -2.84
C LYS A 102 -14.57 2.39 -2.98
N SER A 103 -13.44 1.95 -2.43
CA SER A 103 -12.16 2.65 -2.52
C SER A 103 -11.66 2.77 -3.96
N HIS A 104 -11.90 1.77 -4.81
CA HIS A 104 -11.62 1.88 -6.25
C HIS A 104 -12.41 3.03 -6.90
N ILE A 105 -13.72 3.11 -6.64
CA ILE A 105 -14.59 4.18 -7.17
C ILE A 105 -14.15 5.55 -6.62
N ASP A 106 -13.91 5.65 -5.30
CA ASP A 106 -13.50 6.90 -4.65
C ASP A 106 -12.21 7.44 -5.29
N PHE A 107 -11.20 6.58 -5.52
CA PHE A 107 -9.97 6.98 -6.20
C PHE A 107 -10.20 7.40 -7.67
N LYS A 108 -11.00 6.66 -8.42
CA LYS A 108 -11.27 6.94 -9.84
C LYS A 108 -11.94 8.31 -10.00
N THR A 109 -12.93 8.60 -9.16
CA THR A 109 -13.67 9.87 -9.20
C THR A 109 -12.78 11.06 -8.85
N ILE A 110 -11.90 10.96 -7.84
CA ILE A 110 -11.09 12.08 -7.38
C ILE A 110 -9.93 12.38 -8.34
N VAL A 111 -9.31 11.36 -8.93
CA VAL A 111 -8.23 11.55 -9.92
C VAL A 111 -8.76 12.09 -11.25
N LEU A 112 -9.99 11.72 -11.66
CA LEU A 112 -10.58 12.15 -12.92
C LEU A 112 -11.28 13.52 -12.87
N HIS A 113 -11.67 14.03 -11.69
CA HIS A 113 -12.29 15.36 -11.55
C HIS A 113 -11.29 16.50 -11.24
N SER A 114 -9.99 16.23 -11.28
CA SER A 114 -8.95 17.26 -11.09
C SER A 114 -8.53 17.96 -12.40
N THR A 115 -9.40 17.95 -13.42
CA THR A 115 -9.24 18.69 -14.69
C THR A 115 -10.17 19.88 -14.76
#